data_AF-A0A0M0T2Y1-F1
#
_entry.id   AF-A0A0M0T2Y1-F1
#
_cell.length_a   1.000
_cell.length_b   1.000
_cell.length_c   1.000
_cell.angle_alpha   90.00
_cell.angle_beta   90.00
_cell.angle_gamma   90.00
#
_symmetry.space_group_name_H-M   'P 1'
#
loop_
_entity.id
_entity.type
_entity.pdbx_description
1 polymer ?
#
loop_
_entity_poly.entity_id
_entity_poly.type
_entity_poly.pdbx_seq_one_letter_code
_entity_poly.pdbx_strand_id
1 'polypeptide(L)'
;MEFASYGCDVYTSEVDDHGIDFIVKDKNGRFCEVQVKSLRGTGYVFMQKNKFDITNKNLYLALLIFNGEKLPEIFLIPATAWKISNKIFVDRNYEKPDQKSKPEYGINISKKNYPLLEIFKFEDSIQDFLLENDTTNTNF
;
A
#
# COMPACT_ATOMS: atom_id res chain seq x y z
N MET A 1 7.36 -2.82 -12.15
CA MET A 1 8.17 -2.07 -13.14
C MET A 1 7.97 -0.56 -13.01
N GLU A 2 6.80 -0.07 -12.56
CA GLU A 2 6.56 1.37 -12.42
C GLU A 2 7.62 2.10 -11.58
N PHE A 3 8.00 1.62 -10.39
CA PHE A 3 9.06 2.25 -9.58
C PHE A 3 10.41 2.42 -10.32
N ALA A 4 10.75 1.50 -11.22
CA ALA A 4 12.00 1.56 -11.96
C ALA A 4 12.02 2.69 -13.00
N SER A 5 10.86 3.09 -13.56
CA SER A 5 10.77 4.24 -14.48
C SER A 5 11.05 5.57 -13.77
N TYR A 6 10.89 5.59 -12.43
CA TYR A 6 11.22 6.72 -11.56
C TYR A 6 12.62 6.63 -10.95
N GLY A 7 13.47 5.72 -11.45
CA GLY A 7 14.88 5.61 -11.04
C GLY A 7 15.10 4.91 -9.70
N CYS A 8 14.14 4.11 -9.23
CA CYS A 8 14.32 3.26 -8.05
C CYS A 8 14.86 1.88 -8.43
N ASP A 9 15.65 1.28 -7.54
CA ASP A 9 15.99 -0.14 -7.66
C ASP A 9 14.86 -0.99 -7.06
N VAL A 10 14.50 -2.09 -7.72
CA VAL A 10 13.45 -3.01 -7.25
C VAL A 10 14.04 -4.39 -7.02
N TYR A 11 13.87 -4.92 -5.81
CA TYR A 11 14.35 -6.22 -5.37
C TYR A 11 13.17 -7.11 -5.04
N THR A 12 13.05 -8.25 -5.70
CA THR A 12 11.98 -9.23 -5.43
C THR A 12 12.43 -10.23 -4.37
N SER A 13 11.52 -10.66 -3.50
CA SER A 13 11.79 -11.74 -2.56
C SER A 13 11.82 -13.09 -3.30
N GLU A 14 12.84 -13.90 -3.05
CA GLU A 14 12.88 -15.29 -3.55
C GLU A 14 12.00 -16.22 -2.71
N VAL A 15 11.68 -15.83 -1.47
CA VAL A 15 10.89 -16.61 -0.50
C VAL A 15 9.75 -15.75 0.06
N ASP A 16 8.50 -16.18 -0.12
CA ASP A 16 7.28 -15.41 0.19
C ASP A 16 6.63 -15.82 1.53
N ASP A 17 7.32 -15.56 2.65
CA ASP A 17 6.74 -15.82 3.98
C ASP A 17 6.30 -14.53 4.70
N HIS A 18 6.79 -13.36 4.27
CA HIS A 18 6.61 -12.10 4.99
C HIS A 18 5.41 -11.26 4.52
N GLY A 19 4.78 -11.62 3.39
CA GLY A 19 3.68 -10.84 2.81
C GLY A 19 4.13 -9.57 2.10
N ILE A 20 5.43 -9.44 1.82
CA ILE A 20 6.03 -8.36 1.03
C ILE A 20 6.44 -8.94 -0.32
N ASP A 21 5.90 -8.37 -1.39
CA ASP A 21 6.11 -8.85 -2.76
C ASP A 21 7.46 -8.35 -3.32
N PHE A 22 7.87 -7.13 -2.95
CA PHE A 22 9.18 -6.58 -3.31
C PHE A 22 9.62 -5.45 -2.39
N ILE A 23 10.91 -5.15 -2.43
CA ILE A 23 11.54 -3.99 -1.81
C ILE A 23 11.91 -2.98 -2.89
N VAL A 24 11.68 -1.71 -2.62
CA VAL A 24 12.11 -0.58 -3.44
C VAL A 24 13.22 0.15 -2.70
N LYS A 25 14.35 0.39 -3.36
CA LYS A 25 15.35 1.34 -2.88
C LYS A 25 15.21 2.62 -3.70
N ASP A 26 14.92 3.73 -3.03
CA ASP A 26 14.82 5.01 -3.69
C ASP A 26 16.21 5.57 -4.05
N LYS A 27 16.22 6.68 -4.80
CA LYS A 27 17.45 7.40 -5.20
C LYS A 27 18.31 7.89 -4.03
N ASN A 28 17.74 7.99 -2.84
CA ASN A 28 18.40 8.42 -1.61
C ASN A 28 18.90 7.22 -0.78
N GLY A 29 18.69 5.99 -1.24
CA GLY A 29 19.10 4.77 -0.56
C GLY A 29 18.12 4.28 0.51
N ARG A 30 16.92 4.87 0.63
CA ARG A 30 15.88 4.40 1.54
C ARG A 30 15.26 3.12 0.98
N PHE A 31 15.16 2.09 1.82
CA PHE A 31 14.47 0.86 1.49
C PHE A 31 13.02 0.91 1.98
N CYS A 32 12.10 0.64 1.06
CA CYS A 32 10.68 0.58 1.30
C CYS A 32 10.13 -0.80 0.93
N GLU A 33 9.33 -1.35 1.82
CA GLU A 33 8.62 -2.60 1.63
C GLU A 33 7.32 -2.33 0.88
N VAL A 34 7.02 -3.15 -0.14
CA VAL A 34 5.79 -3.03 -0.91
C VAL A 34 5.06 -4.37 -0.92
N GLN A 35 3.84 -4.35 -0.38
CA GLN A 35 2.87 -5.40 -0.58
C GLN A 35 1.97 -5.06 -1.78
N VAL A 36 1.64 -6.04 -2.61
CA VAL A 36 0.80 -5.88 -3.79
C VAL A 36 -0.56 -6.54 -3.54
N LYS A 37 -1.62 -5.84 -3.90
CA LYS A 37 -2.97 -6.41 -4.01
C LYS A 37 -3.60 -5.99 -5.32
N SER A 38 -4.50 -6.85 -5.81
CA SER A 38 -5.27 -6.55 -7.02
C SER A 38 -6.73 -6.91 -6.84
N LEU A 39 -7.61 -6.18 -7.52
CA LEU A 39 -9.02 -6.54 -7.66
C LEU A 39 -9.56 -6.21 -9.04
N ARG A 40 -10.70 -6.81 -9.39
CA ARG A 40 -11.47 -6.46 -10.59
C ARG A 40 -12.72 -5.67 -10.18
N GLY A 41 -12.85 -4.43 -10.64
CA GLY A 41 -14.00 -3.57 -10.36
C GLY A 41 -14.11 -3.14 -8.89
N THR A 42 -15.21 -3.49 -8.22
CA THR A 42 -15.47 -3.19 -6.80
C THR A 42 -15.30 -4.44 -5.95
N GLY A 43 -14.87 -4.30 -4.70
CA GLY A 43 -14.70 -5.46 -3.83
C GLY A 43 -13.96 -5.13 -2.54
N TYR A 44 -13.38 -6.16 -1.94
CA TYR A 44 -12.63 -6.05 -0.70
C TYR A 44 -11.32 -6.82 -0.83
N VAL A 45 -10.21 -6.15 -0.52
CA VAL A 45 -8.89 -6.77 -0.36
C VAL A 45 -8.36 -6.43 1.02
N PHE A 46 -7.47 -7.25 1.55
CA PHE A 46 -6.94 -7.04 2.89
C PHE A 46 -5.52 -7.56 3.04
N MET A 47 -4.86 -7.07 4.09
CA MET A 47 -3.57 -7.49 4.57
C MET A 47 -3.73 -7.95 6.02
N GLN A 48 -3.12 -9.07 6.38
CA GLN A 48 -3.16 -9.55 7.77
C GLN A 48 -2.31 -8.61 8.64
N LYS A 49 -2.82 -8.23 9.81
CA LYS A 49 -2.11 -7.25 10.67
C LYS A 49 -0.72 -7.71 11.11
N ASN A 50 -0.52 -9.02 11.23
CA ASN A 50 0.79 -9.60 11.58
C ASN A 50 1.84 -9.51 10.46
N LYS A 51 1.45 -9.08 9.26
CA LYS A 51 2.34 -8.91 8.09
C LYS A 51 2.34 -7.48 7.55
N PHE A 52 1.48 -6.59 8.07
CA PHE A 52 1.32 -5.24 7.56
C PHE A 52 1.29 -4.24 8.73
N ASP A 53 2.47 -3.79 9.14
CA ASP A 53 2.64 -2.85 10.25
C ASP A 53 2.34 -1.42 9.82
N ILE A 54 1.17 -0.90 10.23
CA ILE A 54 0.74 0.46 9.92
C ILE A 54 1.55 1.55 10.63
N THR A 55 2.45 1.19 11.56
CA THR A 55 3.36 2.14 12.20
C THR A 55 4.64 2.36 11.39
N ASN A 56 5.00 1.41 10.51
CA ASN A 56 6.13 1.50 9.61
C ASN A 56 5.86 2.54 8.50
N LYS A 57 6.68 3.59 8.44
CA LYS A 57 6.58 4.65 7.42
C LYS A 57 7.12 4.21 6.04
N ASN A 58 7.92 3.16 6.00
CA ASN A 58 8.53 2.65 4.78
C ASN A 58 7.77 1.44 4.22
N LEU A 59 6.60 1.12 4.76
CA LEU A 59 5.73 0.07 4.24
C LEU A 59 4.60 0.69 3.42
N TYR A 60 4.39 0.16 2.21
CA TYR A 60 3.37 0.62 1.29
C TYR A 60 2.55 -0.55 0.74
N LEU A 61 1.32 -0.24 0.34
CA LEU A 61 0.51 -1.10 -0.49
C LEU A 61 0.47 -0.53 -1.92
N ALA A 62 0.88 -1.34 -2.90
CA ALA A 62 0.57 -1.14 -4.30
C ALA A 62 -0.75 -1.85 -4.63
N LEU A 63 -1.81 -1.09 -4.91
CA LEU A 63 -3.12 -1.60 -5.23
C LEU A 63 -3.41 -1.45 -6.72
N LEU A 64 -3.70 -2.55 -7.40
CA LEU A 64 -4.07 -2.58 -8.82
C LEU A 64 -5.56 -2.84 -8.99
N ILE A 65 -6.26 -1.93 -9.66
CA ILE A 65 -7.70 -2.05 -9.94
C ILE A 65 -7.91 -2.27 -11.44
N PHE A 66 -8.40 -3.45 -11.79
CA PHE A 66 -8.70 -3.83 -13.15
C PHE A 66 -10.15 -3.49 -13.50
N ASN A 67 -10.33 -2.56 -14.45
CA ASN A 67 -11.64 -2.10 -14.91
C ASN A 67 -11.84 -2.46 -16.39
N GLY A 68 -12.36 -3.66 -16.65
CA GLY A 68 -12.58 -4.19 -18.00
C GLY A 68 -11.26 -4.55 -18.70
N GLU A 69 -11.12 -4.14 -19.96
CA GLU A 69 -9.94 -4.40 -20.80
C GLU A 69 -8.89 -3.27 -20.76
N LYS A 70 -9.09 -2.25 -19.91
CA LYS A 70 -8.14 -1.16 -19.74
C LYS A 70 -6.94 -1.62 -18.91
N LEU A 71 -5.82 -0.89 -19.04
CA LEU A 71 -4.71 -1.00 -18.08
C LEU A 71 -5.22 -0.75 -16.66
N PRO A 72 -4.68 -1.47 -15.66
CA PRO A 72 -5.10 -1.29 -14.28
C PRO A 72 -4.78 0.12 -13.79
N GLU A 73 -5.68 0.68 -13.01
CA GLU A 73 -5.37 1.86 -12.20
C GLU A 73 -4.50 1.42 -11.03
N ILE A 74 -3.38 2.10 -10.84
CA ILE A 74 -2.38 1.77 -9.83
C ILE A 74 -2.42 2.84 -8.74
N PHE A 75 -2.51 2.40 -7.50
CA PHE A 75 -2.47 3.26 -6.33
C PHE A 75 -1.30 2.87 -5.45
N LEU A 76 -0.60 3.86 -4.90
CA LEU A 76 0.47 3.66 -3.93
C LEU A 76 0.05 4.26 -2.59
N ILE A 77 -0.24 3.39 -1.63
CA ILE A 77 -0.87 3.78 -0.36
C ILE A 77 0.11 3.50 0.78
N PRO A 78 0.55 4.51 1.56
CA PRO A 78 1.39 4.25 2.73
C PRO A 78 0.61 3.45 3.78
N ALA A 79 1.27 2.52 4.47
CA ALA A 79 0.64 1.71 5.52
C ALA A 79 0.03 2.57 6.63
N THR A 80 0.59 3.77 6.85
CA THR A 80 0.08 4.75 7.81
C THR A 80 -1.32 5.27 7.49
N ALA A 81 -1.84 5.11 6.26
CA ALA A 81 -3.19 5.50 5.88
C ALA A 81 -4.27 4.82 6.73
N TRP A 82 -4.01 3.61 7.24
CA TRP A 82 -4.92 2.88 8.12
C TRP A 82 -4.94 3.38 9.57
N LYS A 83 -4.05 4.30 9.97
CA LYS A 83 -4.13 4.96 11.28
C LYS A 83 -5.41 5.80 11.42
N ILE A 84 -5.96 6.27 10.31
CA ILE A 84 -7.21 7.02 10.25
C ILE A 84 -8.24 6.16 9.52
N SER A 85 -8.88 5.25 10.27
CA SER A 85 -9.93 4.39 9.73
C SER A 85 -11.06 5.23 9.14
N ASN A 86 -11.54 4.81 7.97
CA ASN A 86 -12.65 5.46 7.29
C ASN A 86 -13.47 4.43 6.50
N LYS A 87 -14.33 4.87 5.57
CA LYS A 87 -15.19 3.95 4.79
C LYS A 87 -14.42 3.12 3.75
N ILE A 88 -13.19 3.48 3.43
CA ILE A 88 -12.32 2.76 2.51
C ILE A 88 -11.24 1.97 3.24
N PHE A 89 -10.51 2.59 4.17
CA PHE A 89 -9.51 1.94 5.02
C PHE A 89 -10.19 1.38 6.26
N VAL A 90 -10.35 0.06 6.29
CA VAL A 90 -11.08 -0.67 7.33
C VAL A 90 -10.11 -1.36 8.26
N ASP A 91 -10.31 -1.19 9.57
CA ASP A 91 -9.63 -1.96 10.60
C ASP A 91 -10.58 -3.05 11.14
N ARG A 92 -10.16 -4.32 11.11
CA ARG A 92 -10.90 -5.44 11.72
C ARG A 92 -10.02 -6.25 12.67
N ASN A 93 -10.38 -6.24 13.95
CA ASN A 93 -9.69 -7.01 15.00
C ASN A 93 -10.27 -8.41 15.23
N TYR A 94 -11.56 -8.62 14.96
CA TYR A 94 -12.27 -9.90 15.18
C TYR A 94 -12.09 -10.46 16.61
N GLU A 95 -12.78 -9.85 17.57
CA GLU A 95 -12.57 -10.09 19.02
C GLU A 95 -13.51 -11.16 19.61
N LYS A 96 -14.32 -11.85 18.79
CA LYS A 96 -15.31 -12.80 19.32
C LYS A 96 -14.68 -14.14 19.72
N PRO A 97 -15.17 -14.80 20.79
CA PRO A 97 -14.81 -16.19 21.07
C PRO A 97 -15.08 -17.08 19.85
N ASP A 98 -14.18 -18.01 19.57
CA ASP A 98 -14.24 -19.00 18.47
C ASP A 98 -14.14 -18.45 17.04
N GLN A 99 -13.72 -17.20 16.86
CA GLN A 99 -13.50 -16.65 15.52
C GLN A 99 -12.21 -17.20 14.89
N LYS A 100 -12.33 -17.84 13.71
CA LYS A 100 -11.20 -18.39 12.94
C LYS A 100 -10.40 -17.33 12.18
N SER A 101 -11.01 -16.20 11.86
CA SER A 101 -10.40 -15.14 11.04
C SER A 101 -9.32 -14.39 11.84
N LYS A 102 -8.15 -14.22 11.24
CA LYS A 102 -7.08 -13.39 11.80
C LYS A 102 -7.40 -11.90 11.63
N PRO A 103 -6.91 -11.01 12.51
CA PRO A 103 -7.05 -9.57 12.35
C PRO A 103 -6.49 -9.07 11.01
N GLU A 104 -7.14 -8.08 10.41
CA GLU A 104 -6.78 -7.55 9.10
C GLU A 104 -6.98 -6.04 8.95
N TYR A 105 -6.21 -5.46 8.03
CA TYR A 105 -6.40 -4.13 7.47
C TYR A 105 -6.96 -4.28 6.07
N GLY A 106 -8.15 -3.74 5.83
CA GLY A 106 -8.89 -3.89 4.60
C GLY A 106 -8.99 -2.62 3.78
N ILE A 107 -9.22 -2.81 2.48
CA ILE A 107 -9.69 -1.79 1.56
C ILE A 107 -11.04 -2.22 1.03
N ASN A 108 -12.07 -1.44 1.37
CA ASN A 108 -13.39 -1.61 0.81
C ASN A 108 -13.56 -0.68 -0.39
N ILE A 109 -13.76 -1.24 -1.57
CA ILE A 109 -13.86 -0.49 -2.82
C ILE A 109 -15.26 -0.63 -3.36
N SER A 110 -15.93 0.51 -3.48
CA SER A 110 -17.27 0.67 -4.00
C SER A 110 -17.31 1.93 -4.85
N LYS A 111 -18.32 2.06 -5.71
CA LYS A 111 -18.51 3.29 -6.51
C LYS A 111 -18.56 4.56 -5.65
N LYS A 112 -19.04 4.46 -4.40
CA LYS A 112 -19.23 5.60 -3.49
C LYS A 112 -17.93 6.09 -2.86
N ASN A 113 -17.01 5.20 -2.54
CA ASN A 113 -15.77 5.53 -1.84
C ASN A 113 -14.53 5.47 -2.74
N TYR A 114 -14.68 5.02 -4.00
CA TYR A 114 -13.61 5.07 -5.00
C TYR A 114 -12.92 6.45 -5.10
N PRO A 115 -13.63 7.59 -5.10
CA PRO A 115 -12.97 8.90 -5.19
C PRO A 115 -11.99 9.20 -4.04
N LEU A 116 -12.09 8.48 -2.91
CA LEU A 116 -11.15 8.61 -1.80
C LEU A 116 -9.78 7.96 -2.09
N LEU A 117 -9.68 7.11 -3.12
CA LEU A 117 -8.41 6.54 -3.59
C LEU A 117 -7.63 7.49 -4.49
N GLU A 118 -8.28 8.47 -5.11
CA GLU A 118 -7.67 9.32 -6.13
C GLU A 118 -6.41 10.03 -5.62
N ILE A 119 -6.38 10.42 -4.34
CA ILE A 119 -5.21 11.05 -3.70
C ILE A 119 -4.01 10.10 -3.59
N PHE A 120 -4.23 8.80 -3.76
CA PHE A 120 -3.20 7.75 -3.72
C PHE A 120 -2.83 7.23 -5.10
N LYS A 121 -3.26 7.90 -6.18
CA LYS A 121 -2.85 7.51 -7.53
C LYS A 121 -1.33 7.44 -7.61
N PHE A 122 -0.82 6.39 -8.24
CA PHE A 122 0.61 6.12 -8.26
C PHE A 122 1.42 7.31 -8.80
N GLU A 123 0.94 7.93 -9.88
CA GLU A 123 1.60 9.07 -10.55
C GLU A 123 1.83 10.28 -9.63
N ASP A 124 0.91 10.50 -8.68
CA ASP A 124 0.99 11.57 -7.69
C ASP A 124 1.79 11.11 -6.47
N SER A 125 1.43 9.95 -5.90
CA SER A 125 2.01 9.44 -4.65
C SER A 125 3.48 9.05 -4.77
N ILE A 126 3.97 8.71 -5.97
CA ILE A 126 5.39 8.43 -6.18
C ILE A 126 6.26 9.68 -5.98
N GLN A 127 5.73 10.89 -6.20
CA GLN A 127 6.46 12.12 -5.91
C GLN A 127 6.66 12.28 -4.40
N ASP A 128 5.59 12.13 -3.62
CA ASP A 128 5.66 12.19 -2.15
C ASP A 128 6.55 11.09 -1.57
N PHE A 129 6.46 9.87 -2.12
CA PHE A 129 7.35 8.76 -1.80
C PHE A 129 8.83 9.12 -2.02
N LEU A 130 9.17 9.88 -3.05
CA LEU A 130 10.55 10.27 -3.32
C LEU A 130 11.03 11.48 -2.51
N LEU A 131 10.10 12.29 -1.96
CA LEU A 131 10.39 13.53 -1.22
C LEU A 131 10.56 13.36 0.29
N GLU A 132 10.11 12.25 0.88
CA GLU A 132 10.02 12.01 2.34
C GLU A 132 11.35 12.11 3.14
N ASN A 133 12.48 12.41 2.50
CA ASN A 133 13.79 12.64 3.14
C ASN A 133 14.32 14.09 3.06
N ASP A 134 13.70 15.00 2.29
CA ASP A 134 14.21 16.38 2.16
C ASP A 134 13.99 17.22 3.44
N THR A 135 13.15 16.76 4.37
CA THR A 135 12.84 17.48 5.62
C THR A 135 13.74 17.14 6.80
N THR A 136 14.65 16.16 6.70
CA THR A 136 15.59 15.83 7.79
C THR A 136 16.95 16.54 7.69
N ASN A 137 17.23 17.30 6.63
CA ASN A 137 18.51 17.99 6.42
C ASN A 137 18.48 19.53 6.59
N THR A 138 17.37 20.11 7.08
CA THR A 138 17.22 21.57 7.26
C THR A 138 17.22 22.02 8.72
N ASN A 139 18.12 21.46 9.54
CA ASN A 139 18.48 22.07 10.83
C ASN A 139 20.01 22.13 10.92
N PHE A 140 20.58 23.21 10.35
CA PHE A 140 21.92 23.71 10.68
C PHE A 140 21.78 24.84 11.71
#